data_AF-A0A966PTA1-F1
#
_entry.id   AF-A0A966PTA1-F1
#
_cell.length_a   1.000
_cell.length_b   1.000
_cell.length_c   1.000
_cell.angle_alpha   90.00
_cell.angle_beta   90.00
_cell.angle_gamma   90.00
#
_symmetry.space_group_name_H-M   'P 1'
#
loop_
_entity.id
_entity.type
_entity.pdbx_description
1 polymer ?
#
loop_
_entity_poly.entity_id
_entity_poly.type
_entity_poly.pdbx_seq_one_letter_code
_entity_poly.pdbx_strand_id
1 'polypeptide(L)'
;ERESDSEYISDHDYRPSPLFFNDDGRKSSQQAVIGSMPKIYFGLEIETEATRSAYPSEGAEVISDLCNGLVYCKHDGSLNNGFEIVTHPMSYGYVKNHADNLWDGLTRLRRQGFRAWTTSTCGLHIHVSRNAFLNEAHLHKFMWFIYGSDVSRASIARRTAQESHIANIKQFAGRDSHWSKFDRESFLGTAYDGDDELGNSQYVVPSLAEIAKGRTKKGNAIPPYANERYLALNRNNRHTLELRFFRPSLRPETIQASVEFVQCLFDYTDQVTYNQVVNKNALASFQSLGEFAITNRDKYSQFIARAISRGVFVDPHTPTDTSVDGEE
;
A
#
# COMPACT_ATOMS: atom_id res chain seq x y z
N GLU A 1 -26.14 31.07 0.57
CA GLU A 1 -25.52 30.56 -0.67
C GLU A 1 -24.22 29.88 -0.30
N ARG A 2 -24.00 28.61 -0.69
CA ARG A 2 -22.69 27.94 -0.56
C ARG A 2 -21.97 28.10 -1.91
N GLU A 3 -21.40 29.26 -2.16
CA GLU A 3 -20.45 29.45 -3.26
C GLU A 3 -19.06 29.00 -2.79
N SER A 4 -18.62 27.84 -3.26
CA SER A 4 -17.50 27.75 -4.20
C SER A 4 -17.34 26.29 -4.60
N ASP A 5 -17.92 25.90 -5.74
CA ASP A 5 -17.39 24.75 -6.48
C ASP A 5 -15.98 25.16 -6.90
N SER A 6 -14.97 24.70 -6.15
CA SER A 6 -13.58 24.91 -6.50
C SER A 6 -13.33 24.18 -7.82
N GLU A 7 -12.94 24.90 -8.89
CA GLU A 7 -12.59 24.31 -10.19
C GLU A 7 -11.60 23.12 -10.05
N TYR A 8 -10.77 23.16 -9.00
CA TYR A 8 -9.73 22.17 -8.73
C TYR A 8 -10.14 21.02 -7.80
N ILE A 9 -11.33 21.04 -7.19
CA ILE A 9 -11.80 19.96 -6.30
C ILE A 9 -13.09 19.38 -6.88
N SER A 10 -12.99 18.16 -7.41
CA SER A 10 -14.14 17.45 -7.97
C SER A 10 -14.94 16.68 -6.91
N ASP A 11 -16.09 16.14 -7.30
CA ASP A 11 -16.90 15.25 -6.45
C ASP A 11 -16.13 14.00 -6.02
N HIS A 12 -16.55 13.41 -4.89
CA HIS A 12 -15.88 12.25 -4.26
C HIS A 12 -15.82 10.99 -5.15
N ASP A 13 -16.71 10.84 -6.12
CA ASP A 13 -16.75 9.74 -7.08
C ASP A 13 -16.06 10.07 -8.40
N TYR A 14 -15.53 11.29 -8.55
CA TYR A 14 -14.80 11.71 -9.74
C TYR A 14 -13.58 10.83 -9.98
N ARG A 15 -13.57 10.20 -11.16
CA ARG A 15 -12.51 9.30 -11.59
C ARG A 15 -12.30 9.42 -13.10
N PRO A 16 -11.33 10.22 -13.55
CA PRO A 16 -11.05 10.39 -14.97
C PRO A 16 -10.47 9.10 -15.57
N SER A 17 -10.48 9.01 -16.91
CA SER A 17 -9.78 7.95 -17.61
C SER A 17 -8.28 7.98 -17.27
N PRO A 18 -7.65 6.84 -16.93
CA PRO A 18 -6.28 6.84 -16.45
C PRO A 18 -5.27 7.20 -17.54
N LEU A 19 -4.36 8.12 -17.21
CA LEU A 19 -3.14 8.39 -17.96
C LEU A 19 -1.97 7.72 -17.25
N PHE A 20 -1.27 6.80 -17.89
CA PHE A 20 -0.16 6.05 -17.32
C PHE A 20 1.14 6.82 -17.49
N PHE A 21 1.77 7.23 -16.38
CA PHE A 21 3.04 7.96 -16.36
C PHE A 21 4.22 6.98 -16.29
N ASN A 22 5.08 7.02 -17.32
CA ASN A 22 6.04 5.98 -17.66
C ASN A 22 7.47 6.34 -17.25
N ASP A 23 8.37 5.34 -17.22
CA ASP A 23 9.78 5.53 -16.84
C ASP A 23 10.53 6.56 -17.69
N ASP A 24 10.05 6.89 -18.89
CA ASP A 24 10.64 7.90 -19.77
C ASP A 24 10.11 9.32 -19.54
N GLY A 25 9.29 9.50 -18.49
CA GLY A 25 8.64 10.76 -18.15
C GLY A 25 7.39 11.09 -18.96
N ARG A 26 7.02 10.27 -19.95
CA ARG A 26 5.82 10.50 -20.78
C ARG A 26 4.58 9.84 -20.19
N LYS A 27 3.41 10.31 -20.61
CA LYS A 27 2.11 9.69 -20.27
C LYS A 27 1.48 8.98 -21.48
N SER A 28 0.78 7.88 -21.24
CA SER A 28 0.05 7.10 -22.24
C SER A 28 -1.36 6.76 -21.77
N SER A 29 -2.30 6.49 -22.69
CA SER A 29 -3.65 6.02 -22.32
C SER A 29 -3.70 4.55 -21.93
N GLN A 30 -2.59 3.82 -22.08
CA GLN A 30 -2.46 2.40 -21.79
C GLN A 30 -1.22 2.13 -20.93
N GLN A 31 -1.33 1.09 -20.10
CA GLN A 31 -0.26 0.59 -19.26
C GLN A 31 0.88 0.04 -20.13
N ALA A 32 2.13 0.36 -19.78
CA ALA A 32 3.28 -0.22 -20.47
C ALA A 32 3.39 -1.74 -20.22
N VAL A 33 4.02 -2.42 -21.17
CA VAL A 33 4.38 -3.84 -21.09
C VAL A 33 5.90 -4.01 -21.15
N ILE A 34 6.42 -5.03 -20.45
CA ILE A 34 7.81 -5.48 -20.56
C ILE A 34 7.77 -6.84 -21.25
N GLY A 35 8.21 -6.89 -22.52
CA GLY A 35 7.92 -8.02 -23.39
C GLY A 35 6.40 -8.15 -23.60
N SER A 36 5.82 -9.26 -23.14
CA SER A 36 4.37 -9.49 -23.14
C SER A 36 3.68 -9.24 -21.79
N MET A 37 4.42 -8.83 -20.76
CA MET A 37 3.93 -8.80 -19.38
C MET A 37 3.55 -7.37 -18.96
N PRO A 38 2.38 -7.13 -18.34
CA PRO A 38 2.01 -5.82 -17.84
C PRO A 38 3.01 -5.32 -16.79
N LYS A 39 3.46 -4.08 -16.95
CA LYS A 39 4.34 -3.44 -15.96
C LYS A 39 3.53 -2.99 -14.75
N ILE A 40 4.09 -3.07 -13.55
CA ILE A 40 3.47 -2.55 -12.33
C ILE A 40 3.37 -1.01 -12.34
N TYR A 41 2.21 -0.49 -11.95
CA TYR A 41 1.98 0.95 -11.71
C TYR A 41 1.36 1.17 -10.33
N PHE A 42 1.54 2.39 -9.83
CA PHE A 42 1.11 2.89 -8.54
C PHE A 42 0.18 4.09 -8.71
N GLY A 43 -1.01 4.05 -8.10
CA GLY A 43 -1.83 5.24 -7.86
C GLY A 43 -1.76 5.61 -6.39
N LEU A 44 -1.66 6.90 -6.07
CA LEU A 44 -1.65 7.39 -4.69
C LEU A 44 -2.95 8.14 -4.42
N GLU A 45 -3.53 7.88 -3.25
CA GLU A 45 -4.58 8.71 -2.66
C GLU A 45 -4.02 9.29 -1.35
N ILE A 46 -3.93 10.62 -1.28
CA ILE A 46 -3.34 11.34 -0.15
C ILE A 46 -4.39 12.30 0.40
N GLU A 47 -4.96 11.95 1.55
CA GLU A 47 -5.94 12.78 2.24
C GLU A 47 -5.24 13.91 3.00
N THR A 48 -5.72 15.15 2.83
CA THR A 48 -5.10 16.35 3.43
C THR A 48 -6.13 17.27 4.06
N GLU A 49 -5.85 17.81 5.24
CA GLU A 49 -6.65 18.83 5.92
C GLU A 49 -5.90 20.16 6.00
N ALA A 50 -6.63 21.24 5.68
CA ALA A 50 -6.21 22.61 5.87
C ALA A 50 -6.31 23.01 7.35
N THR A 51 -5.24 23.61 7.88
CA THR A 51 -5.32 24.31 9.18
C THR A 51 -6.04 25.65 9.02
N ARG A 52 -6.36 26.33 10.14
CA ARG A 52 -7.22 27.54 10.16
C ARG A 52 -6.78 28.70 9.25
N SER A 53 -5.54 28.70 8.77
CA SER A 53 -4.97 29.72 7.88
C SER A 53 -4.88 29.30 6.41
N ALA A 54 -5.31 28.08 6.07
CA ALA A 54 -5.22 27.53 4.72
C ALA A 54 -6.62 27.32 4.12
N TYR A 55 -6.74 27.51 2.81
CA TYR A 55 -7.98 27.30 2.07
C TYR A 55 -7.83 26.08 1.17
N PRO A 56 -8.70 25.04 1.28
CA PRO A 56 -8.61 23.84 0.46
C PRO A 56 -8.54 24.11 -1.05
N SER A 57 -9.30 25.08 -1.57
CA SER A 57 -9.29 25.46 -2.98
C SER A 57 -7.92 25.96 -3.45
N GLU A 58 -7.27 26.85 -2.68
CA GLU A 58 -5.94 27.36 -3.00
C GLU A 58 -4.88 26.25 -2.96
N GLY A 59 -4.99 25.32 -2.00
CA GLY A 59 -4.10 24.16 -1.95
C GLY A 59 -4.30 23.24 -3.16
N ALA A 60 -5.56 22.96 -3.52
CA ALA A 60 -5.91 22.11 -4.65
C ALA A 60 -5.44 22.72 -5.98
N GLU A 61 -5.54 24.03 -6.14
CA GLU A 61 -4.97 24.79 -7.27
C GLU A 61 -3.45 24.60 -7.34
N VAL A 62 -2.74 24.90 -6.25
CA VAL A 62 -1.26 24.81 -6.18
C VAL A 62 -0.73 23.44 -6.56
N ILE A 63 -1.33 22.36 -6.03
CA ILE A 63 -0.88 21.00 -6.33
C ILE A 63 -1.24 20.60 -7.76
N SER A 64 -2.40 21.00 -8.27
CA SER A 64 -2.85 20.70 -9.63
C SER A 64 -1.97 21.36 -10.67
N ASP A 65 -1.67 22.65 -10.49
CA ASP A 65 -0.81 23.43 -11.39
C ASP A 65 0.61 22.88 -11.46
N LEU A 66 1.22 22.59 -10.30
CA LEU A 66 2.57 22.03 -10.25
C LEU A 66 2.64 20.65 -10.90
N CYS A 67 1.67 19.80 -10.60
CA CYS A 67 1.66 18.42 -11.08
C CYS A 67 1.26 18.30 -12.57
N ASN A 68 0.81 19.38 -13.21
CA ASN A 68 0.55 19.46 -14.66
C ASN A 68 -0.20 18.24 -15.22
N GLY A 69 -1.34 17.92 -14.61
CA GLY A 69 -2.21 16.81 -15.01
C GLY A 69 -1.75 15.43 -14.57
N LEU A 70 -0.79 15.30 -13.66
CA LEU A 70 -0.52 14.05 -12.94
C LEU A 70 -1.56 13.77 -11.84
N VAL A 71 -2.10 14.81 -11.22
CA VAL A 71 -3.04 14.70 -10.10
C VAL A 71 -4.40 15.28 -10.46
N TYR A 72 -5.41 14.81 -9.75
CA TYR A 72 -6.71 15.45 -9.63
C TYR A 72 -7.11 15.42 -8.15
N CYS A 73 -7.78 16.47 -7.68
CA CYS A 73 -8.23 16.54 -6.30
C CYS A 73 -9.73 16.28 -6.23
N LYS A 74 -10.17 15.62 -5.16
CA LYS A 74 -11.59 15.35 -4.92
C LYS A 74 -11.98 15.64 -3.47
N HIS A 75 -13.27 15.86 -3.27
CA HIS A 75 -13.85 15.83 -1.93
C HIS A 75 -13.72 14.42 -1.34
N ASP A 76 -13.40 14.35 -0.06
CA ASP A 76 -13.48 13.10 0.70
C ASP A 76 -14.42 13.32 1.90
N GLY A 77 -15.44 12.48 1.99
CA GLY A 77 -16.49 12.60 3.02
C GLY A 77 -16.01 12.35 4.45
N SER A 78 -14.78 11.86 4.63
CA SER A 78 -14.15 11.71 5.93
C SER A 78 -13.42 12.97 6.41
N LEU A 79 -13.16 13.94 5.52
CA LEU A 79 -12.42 15.18 5.85
C LEU A 79 -13.34 16.30 6.31
N ASN A 80 -12.86 17.12 7.26
CA ASN A 80 -13.65 18.25 7.76
C ASN A 80 -13.41 19.54 6.95
N ASN A 81 -12.15 19.81 6.61
CA ASN A 81 -11.73 20.99 5.88
C ASN A 81 -10.49 20.65 5.06
N GLY A 82 -10.67 20.01 3.91
CA GLY A 82 -9.59 19.37 3.18
C GLY A 82 -10.00 18.82 1.82
N PHE A 83 -9.07 18.12 1.19
CA PHE A 83 -9.28 17.42 -0.07
C PHE A 83 -8.34 16.21 -0.16
N GLU A 84 -8.72 15.22 -0.98
CA GLU A 84 -7.86 14.10 -1.34
C GLU A 84 -7.13 14.40 -2.66
N ILE A 85 -5.81 14.23 -2.66
CA ILE A 85 -4.98 14.28 -3.86
C ILE A 85 -4.91 12.87 -4.43
N VAL A 86 -5.36 12.69 -5.66
CA VAL A 86 -5.29 11.40 -6.36
C VAL A 86 -4.36 11.51 -7.54
N THR A 87 -3.37 10.63 -7.61
CA THR A 87 -2.49 10.56 -8.78
C THR A 87 -3.11 9.65 -9.85
N HIS A 88 -2.89 10.01 -11.09
CA HIS A 88 -2.88 9.04 -12.17
C HIS A 88 -1.85 7.92 -11.92
N PRO A 89 -1.99 6.74 -12.55
CA PRO A 89 -1.05 5.64 -12.36
C PRO A 89 0.37 6.01 -12.80
N MET A 90 1.35 5.79 -11.93
CA MET A 90 2.78 6.01 -12.19
C MET A 90 3.55 4.69 -12.12
N SER A 91 4.41 4.47 -13.10
CA SER A 91 5.45 3.43 -12.99
C SER A 91 6.43 3.77 -11.86
N TYR A 92 7.08 2.76 -11.27
CA TYR A 92 8.09 3.03 -10.24
C TYR A 92 9.24 3.91 -10.74
N GLY A 93 9.66 3.75 -12.01
CA GLY A 93 10.68 4.60 -12.61
C GLY A 93 10.23 6.06 -12.71
N TYR A 94 8.96 6.32 -13.01
CA TYR A 94 8.41 7.68 -12.98
C TYR A 94 8.42 8.28 -11.57
N VAL A 95 7.96 7.54 -10.56
CA VAL A 95 7.98 7.98 -9.14
C VAL A 95 9.39 8.38 -8.72
N LYS A 96 10.39 7.60 -9.12
CA LYS A 96 11.79 7.82 -8.74
C LYS A 96 12.46 8.99 -9.47
N ASN A 97 12.18 9.15 -10.76
CA ASN A 97 13.00 10.02 -11.63
C ASN A 97 12.26 11.25 -12.19
N HIS A 98 10.92 11.30 -12.07
CA HIS A 98 10.09 12.28 -12.79
C HIS A 98 8.96 12.89 -11.94
N ALA A 99 8.77 12.44 -10.70
CA ALA A 99 7.70 12.93 -9.82
C ALA A 99 8.08 14.15 -8.95
N ASP A 100 9.15 14.87 -9.30
CA ASP A 100 9.64 16.02 -8.50
C ASP A 100 8.57 17.08 -8.26
N ASN A 101 7.74 17.37 -9.26
CA ASN A 101 6.64 18.33 -9.11
C ASN A 101 5.60 17.90 -8.06
N LEU A 102 5.35 16.59 -7.92
CA LEU A 102 4.49 16.07 -6.85
C LEU A 102 5.14 16.29 -5.48
N TRP A 103 6.44 15.99 -5.35
CA TRP A 103 7.18 16.17 -4.10
C TRP A 103 7.27 17.64 -3.67
N ASP A 104 7.50 18.53 -4.63
CA ASP A 104 7.51 19.97 -4.43
C ASP A 104 6.13 20.49 -4.05
N GLY A 105 5.08 20.04 -4.74
CA GLY A 105 3.71 20.41 -4.43
C GLY A 105 3.31 20.01 -3.01
N LEU A 106 3.58 18.77 -2.59
CA LEU A 106 3.32 18.31 -1.23
C LEU A 106 4.12 19.11 -0.18
N THR A 107 5.36 19.48 -0.51
CA THR A 107 6.18 20.35 0.34
C THR A 107 5.60 21.76 0.46
N ARG A 108 5.06 22.33 -0.62
CA ARG A 108 4.39 23.63 -0.61
C ARG A 108 3.10 23.60 0.19
N LEU A 109 2.25 22.59 0.00
CA LEU A 109 1.05 22.39 0.82
C LEU A 109 1.41 22.36 2.31
N ARG A 110 2.45 21.61 2.69
CA ARG A 110 2.92 21.57 4.08
C ARG A 110 3.32 22.95 4.60
N ARG A 111 3.96 23.78 3.78
CA ARG A 111 4.36 25.16 4.14
C ARG A 111 3.16 26.11 4.22
N GLN A 112 2.12 25.89 3.39
CA GLN A 112 0.86 26.65 3.40
C GLN A 112 -0.08 26.27 4.55
N GLY A 113 0.30 25.32 5.40
CA GLY A 113 -0.50 24.95 6.56
C GLY A 113 -1.42 23.76 6.33
N PHE A 114 -1.22 22.97 5.27
CA PHE A 114 -1.85 21.66 5.15
C PHE A 114 -1.15 20.63 6.02
N ARG A 115 -1.94 19.69 6.54
CA ARG A 115 -1.49 18.56 7.34
C ARG A 115 -2.23 17.33 6.87
N ALA A 116 -1.60 16.18 7.07
CA ALA A 116 -2.24 14.89 6.84
C ALA A 116 -2.30 14.07 8.14
N TRP A 117 -1.84 14.61 9.28
CA TRP A 117 -1.54 13.83 10.51
C TRP A 117 -2.72 13.64 11.47
N THR A 118 -3.89 14.23 11.21
CA THR A 118 -5.08 14.11 12.08
C THR A 118 -5.62 12.67 12.07
N THR A 119 -5.62 12.04 13.25
CA THR A 119 -5.63 10.58 13.47
C THR A 119 -6.98 9.87 13.29
N SER A 120 -8.01 10.49 12.76
CA SER A 120 -9.32 9.85 12.58
C SER A 120 -9.85 9.88 11.15
N THR A 121 -9.27 10.72 10.29
CA THR A 121 -9.88 11.13 9.02
C THR A 121 -8.91 11.18 7.85
N CYS A 122 -7.60 11.00 8.05
CA CYS A 122 -6.62 11.03 6.97
C CYS A 122 -5.89 9.68 6.79
N GLY A 123 -5.75 9.23 5.54
CA GLY A 123 -5.09 8.02 5.06
C GLY A 123 -4.12 8.30 3.91
N LEU A 124 -3.14 7.39 3.73
CA LEU A 124 -2.38 7.25 2.49
C LEU A 124 -2.73 5.88 1.90
N HIS A 125 -3.36 5.87 0.73
CA HIS A 125 -3.65 4.63 0.01
C HIS A 125 -2.74 4.49 -1.20
N ILE A 126 -2.24 3.27 -1.39
CA ILE A 126 -1.41 2.91 -2.56
C ILE A 126 -2.14 1.86 -3.37
N HIS A 127 -2.52 2.22 -4.59
CA HIS A 127 -3.14 1.33 -5.56
C HIS A 127 -2.06 0.70 -6.43
N VAL A 128 -2.09 -0.61 -6.60
CA VAL A 128 -1.14 -1.37 -7.42
C VAL A 128 -1.88 -2.09 -8.53
N SER A 129 -1.38 -2.04 -9.77
CA SER A 129 -1.96 -2.76 -10.91
C SER A 129 -2.14 -4.26 -10.63
N ARG A 130 -3.39 -4.74 -10.64
CA ARG A 130 -3.72 -6.14 -10.36
C ARG A 130 -3.16 -7.09 -11.42
N ASN A 131 -3.16 -6.67 -12.68
CA ASN A 131 -2.68 -7.47 -13.80
C ASN A 131 -1.14 -7.58 -13.87
N ALA A 132 -0.41 -6.86 -13.01
CA ALA A 132 1.03 -7.05 -12.85
C ALA A 132 1.37 -8.33 -12.07
N PHE A 133 0.43 -8.88 -11.30
CA PHE A 133 0.57 -10.19 -10.67
C PHE A 133 0.35 -11.28 -11.72
N LEU A 134 1.44 -11.82 -12.26
CA LEU A 134 1.42 -12.67 -13.46
C LEU A 134 0.87 -14.09 -13.19
N ASN A 135 0.83 -14.48 -11.92
CA ASN A 135 0.30 -15.77 -11.49
C ASN A 135 -0.28 -15.70 -10.07
N GLU A 136 -1.15 -16.66 -9.75
CA GLU A 136 -1.83 -16.75 -8.46
C GLU A 136 -0.84 -16.93 -7.29
N ALA A 137 0.32 -17.56 -7.53
CA ALA A 137 1.32 -17.79 -6.49
C ALA A 137 1.97 -16.49 -6.04
N HIS A 138 2.23 -15.55 -6.97
CA HIS A 138 2.74 -14.23 -6.65
C HIS A 138 1.75 -13.44 -5.78
N LEU A 139 0.48 -13.36 -6.21
CA LEU A 139 -0.57 -12.69 -5.44
C LEU A 139 -0.77 -13.34 -4.07
N HIS A 140 -0.76 -14.67 -4.00
CA HIS A 140 -0.82 -15.40 -2.74
C HIS A 140 0.34 -15.02 -1.80
N LYS A 141 1.59 -15.03 -2.28
CA LYS A 141 2.77 -14.66 -1.48
C LYS A 141 2.67 -13.21 -0.98
N PHE A 142 2.18 -12.30 -1.83
CA PHE A 142 1.95 -10.89 -1.48
C PHE A 142 0.91 -10.73 -0.36
N MET A 143 -0.27 -11.36 -0.49
CA MET A 143 -1.30 -11.32 0.55
C MET A 143 -0.85 -12.04 1.83
N TRP A 144 -0.08 -13.11 1.69
CA TRP A 144 0.47 -13.84 2.84
C TRP A 144 1.45 -12.98 3.62
N PHE A 145 2.29 -12.16 2.98
CA PHE A 145 3.15 -11.24 3.73
C PHE A 145 2.34 -10.25 4.59
N ILE A 146 1.12 -9.89 4.20
CA ILE A 146 0.29 -8.92 4.95
C ILE A 146 -0.58 -9.60 6.02
N TYR A 147 -1.19 -10.75 5.68
CA TYR A 147 -2.19 -11.45 6.51
C TYR A 147 -1.78 -12.86 6.93
N GLY A 148 -0.55 -13.26 6.64
CA GLY A 148 -0.03 -14.59 6.90
C GLY A 148 0.14 -14.82 8.38
N SER A 149 -0.80 -15.56 8.95
CA SER A 149 -0.67 -16.14 10.27
C SER A 149 -1.44 -17.46 10.28
N ASP A 150 -0.75 -18.56 10.50
CA ASP A 150 -1.42 -19.82 10.87
C ASP A 150 -0.89 -20.22 12.25
N VAL A 151 -1.32 -19.43 13.22
CA VAL A 151 -0.92 -19.57 14.62
C VAL A 151 -1.54 -20.81 15.27
N SER A 152 -2.63 -21.34 14.68
CA SER A 152 -3.40 -22.46 15.20
C SER A 152 -2.63 -23.78 15.18
N ARG A 153 -1.69 -23.95 14.22
CA ARG A 153 -0.88 -25.17 14.04
C ARG A 153 0.63 -24.95 14.15
N ALA A 154 1.04 -23.72 14.46
CA ALA A 154 2.44 -23.34 14.58
C ALA A 154 3.06 -23.74 15.92
N SER A 155 4.38 -23.92 15.97
CA SER A 155 5.11 -23.93 17.23
C SER A 155 5.04 -22.55 17.91
N ILE A 156 5.30 -22.48 19.22
CA ILE A 156 5.35 -21.19 19.95
C ILE A 156 6.30 -20.21 19.26
N ALA A 157 7.50 -20.66 18.88
CA ALA A 157 8.48 -19.82 18.20
C ALA A 157 7.96 -19.25 16.86
N ARG A 158 7.22 -20.05 16.09
CA ARG A 158 6.61 -19.59 14.83
C ARG A 158 5.48 -18.58 15.07
N ARG A 159 4.69 -18.73 16.13
CA ARG A 159 3.67 -17.75 16.52
C ARG A 159 4.31 -16.41 16.88
N THR A 160 5.31 -16.43 17.76
CA THR A 160 6.03 -15.21 18.18
C THR A 160 6.66 -14.49 16.99
N ALA A 161 7.29 -15.22 16.06
CA ALA A 161 7.86 -14.62 14.85
C ALA A 161 6.80 -13.95 13.96
N GLN A 162 5.62 -14.58 13.80
CA GLN A 162 4.50 -14.02 13.05
C GLN A 162 3.93 -12.76 13.72
N GLU A 163 3.75 -12.79 15.05
CA GLU A 163 3.30 -11.62 15.82
C GLU A 163 4.29 -10.45 15.68
N SER A 164 5.59 -10.70 15.82
CA SER A 164 6.63 -9.68 15.60
C SER A 164 6.62 -9.16 14.16
N HIS A 165 6.44 -10.03 13.17
CA HIS A 165 6.35 -9.62 11.77
C HIS A 165 5.16 -8.69 11.51
N ILE A 166 3.96 -9.04 11.97
CA ILE A 166 2.77 -8.19 11.84
C ILE A 166 2.95 -6.87 12.62
N ALA A 167 3.53 -6.92 13.82
CA ALA A 167 3.86 -5.73 14.58
C ALA A 167 4.84 -4.82 13.81
N ASN A 168 5.85 -5.39 13.16
CA ASN A 168 6.81 -4.65 12.34
C ASN A 168 6.16 -4.02 11.10
N ILE A 169 5.22 -4.68 10.42
CA ILE A 169 4.47 -4.05 9.32
C ILE A 169 3.62 -2.89 9.84
N LYS A 170 2.93 -3.07 10.97
CA LYS A 170 2.12 -2.01 11.59
C LYS A 170 2.98 -0.83 12.02
N GLN A 171 4.13 -1.07 12.65
CA GLN A 171 5.08 -0.04 13.08
C GLN A 171 5.73 0.65 11.89
N PHE A 172 6.10 -0.13 10.89
CA PHE A 172 6.18 0.18 9.46
C PHE A 172 5.42 1.42 9.03
N ALA A 173 4.16 1.11 8.79
CA ALA A 173 3.25 1.97 8.08
C ALA A 173 2.58 2.98 9.01
N GLY A 174 2.47 2.70 10.30
CA GLY A 174 2.22 3.69 11.34
C GLY A 174 1.35 3.16 12.48
N ARG A 175 0.22 2.50 12.17
CA ARG A 175 -0.68 1.87 13.17
C ARG A 175 -1.78 1.04 12.50
N ASP A 176 -2.42 0.21 13.31
CA ASP A 176 -3.76 -0.34 13.05
C ASP A 176 -4.82 0.75 13.25
N SER A 177 -5.91 0.73 12.49
CA SER A 177 -7.01 1.71 12.64
C SER A 177 -8.35 1.14 12.18
N HIS A 178 -9.45 1.83 12.53
CA HIS A 178 -10.78 1.44 12.08
C HIS A 178 -10.89 1.33 10.55
N TRP A 179 -10.12 2.16 9.83
CA TRP A 179 -10.13 2.27 8.37
C TRP A 179 -9.03 1.45 7.67
N SER A 180 -8.19 0.74 8.44
CA SER A 180 -7.17 -0.18 7.90
C SER A 180 -6.73 -1.20 8.95
N LYS A 181 -7.42 -2.34 8.98
CA LYS A 181 -7.16 -3.45 9.91
C LYS A 181 -6.28 -4.53 9.30
N PHE A 182 -5.34 -5.03 10.11
CA PHE A 182 -4.60 -6.26 9.84
C PHE A 182 -5.30 -7.44 10.49
N ASP A 183 -6.54 -7.68 10.06
CA ASP A 183 -7.37 -8.76 10.58
C ASP A 183 -7.52 -9.85 9.52
N ARG A 184 -6.83 -10.97 9.75
CA ARG A 184 -6.84 -12.11 8.83
C ARG A 184 -8.24 -12.70 8.70
N GLU A 185 -8.96 -12.86 9.80
CA GLU A 185 -10.27 -13.51 9.81
C GLU A 185 -11.28 -12.72 8.99
N SER A 186 -11.33 -11.38 9.18
CA SER A 186 -12.14 -10.49 8.35
C SER A 186 -11.72 -10.51 6.88
N PHE A 187 -10.43 -10.67 6.57
CA PHE A 187 -9.94 -10.75 5.20
C PHE A 187 -10.30 -12.07 4.50
N LEU A 188 -10.28 -13.19 5.23
CA LEU A 188 -10.70 -14.49 4.69
C LEU A 188 -12.22 -14.57 4.51
N GLY A 189 -12.98 -14.02 5.47
CA GLY A 189 -14.43 -14.03 5.46
C GLY A 189 -15.02 -15.44 5.33
N THR A 190 -16.18 -15.54 4.69
CA THR A 190 -16.84 -16.80 4.35
C THR A 190 -17.20 -16.84 2.87
N ALA A 191 -16.90 -17.96 2.21
CA ALA A 191 -17.18 -18.17 0.80
C ALA A 191 -18.24 -19.26 0.62
N TYR A 192 -19.16 -19.04 -0.32
CA TYR A 192 -20.10 -20.08 -0.76
C TYR A 192 -19.32 -21.27 -1.36
N ASP A 193 -19.67 -22.48 -0.93
CA ASP A 193 -19.01 -23.72 -1.36
C ASP A 193 -19.99 -24.81 -1.84
N GLY A 194 -21.03 -24.37 -2.54
CA GLY A 194 -22.07 -25.23 -3.10
C GLY A 194 -23.23 -25.48 -2.14
N ASP A 195 -24.24 -26.20 -2.61
CA ASP A 195 -25.37 -26.65 -1.78
C ASP A 195 -25.14 -28.11 -1.34
N ASP A 196 -25.70 -28.49 -0.19
CA ASP A 196 -25.73 -29.88 0.27
C ASP A 196 -26.80 -30.72 -0.50
N GLU A 197 -26.90 -32.01 -0.18
CA GLU A 197 -27.87 -32.92 -0.81
C GLU A 197 -29.34 -32.52 -0.57
N LEU A 198 -29.60 -31.67 0.42
CA LEU A 198 -30.92 -31.14 0.76
C LEU A 198 -31.18 -29.76 0.12
N GLY A 199 -30.22 -29.23 -0.64
CA GLY A 199 -30.29 -27.91 -1.28
C GLY A 199 -29.93 -26.74 -0.37
N ASN A 200 -29.32 -26.97 0.81
CA ASN A 200 -28.89 -25.88 1.68
C ASN A 200 -27.49 -25.39 1.30
N SER A 201 -27.37 -24.08 1.10
CA SER A 201 -26.09 -23.44 0.80
C SER A 201 -25.07 -23.59 1.92
N GLN A 202 -23.90 -24.09 1.55
CA GLN A 202 -22.77 -24.30 2.43
C GLN A 202 -21.76 -23.16 2.29
N TYR A 203 -21.13 -22.80 3.40
CA TYR A 203 -20.10 -21.77 3.44
C TYR A 203 -18.86 -22.28 4.15
N VAL A 204 -17.69 -21.86 3.66
CA VAL A 204 -16.38 -22.23 4.21
C VAL A 204 -15.54 -20.99 4.45
N VAL A 205 -14.57 -21.07 5.35
CA VAL A 205 -13.50 -20.05 5.44
C VAL A 205 -12.43 -20.43 4.41
N PRO A 206 -12.24 -19.66 3.32
CA PRO A 206 -11.26 -20.00 2.30
C PRO A 206 -9.83 -19.80 2.83
N SER A 207 -8.88 -20.51 2.24
CA SER A 207 -7.45 -20.21 2.42
C SER A 207 -7.03 -18.96 1.65
N LEU A 208 -5.92 -18.32 2.02
CA LEU A 208 -5.33 -17.22 1.22
C LEU A 208 -5.02 -17.64 -0.23
N ALA A 209 -4.72 -18.92 -0.46
CA ALA A 209 -4.50 -19.45 -1.79
C ALA A 209 -5.81 -19.48 -2.61
N GLU A 210 -6.93 -19.85 -2.00
CA GLU A 210 -8.26 -19.78 -2.63
C GLU A 210 -8.70 -18.34 -2.88
N ILE A 211 -8.42 -17.42 -1.94
CA ILE A 211 -8.59 -15.97 -2.12
C ILE A 211 -7.78 -15.46 -3.33
N ALA A 212 -6.53 -15.91 -3.50
CA ALA A 212 -5.67 -15.52 -4.63
C ALA A 212 -6.19 -16.06 -5.97
N LYS A 213 -6.72 -17.29 -5.94
CA LYS A 213 -7.37 -17.96 -7.08
C LYS A 213 -8.73 -17.35 -7.45
N GLY A 214 -9.35 -16.64 -6.52
CA GLY A 214 -10.73 -16.17 -6.65
C GLY A 214 -11.76 -17.30 -6.67
N ARG A 215 -11.42 -18.50 -6.16
CA ARG A 215 -12.32 -19.66 -6.13
C ARG A 215 -11.98 -20.66 -5.02
N THR A 216 -13.01 -21.32 -4.49
CA THR A 216 -12.87 -22.42 -3.53
C THR A 216 -12.26 -23.66 -4.19
N LYS A 217 -11.88 -24.66 -3.39
CA LYS A 217 -11.47 -25.99 -3.89
C LYS A 217 -12.51 -26.64 -4.81
N LYS A 218 -13.81 -26.40 -4.61
CA LYS A 218 -14.88 -26.91 -5.48
C LYS A 218 -15.11 -26.06 -6.73
N GLY A 219 -14.37 -24.97 -6.89
CA GLY A 219 -14.45 -24.08 -8.05
C GLY A 219 -15.48 -22.96 -7.93
N ASN A 220 -16.13 -22.80 -6.77
CA ASN A 220 -17.09 -21.71 -6.53
C ASN A 220 -16.36 -20.37 -6.41
N ALA A 221 -16.90 -19.32 -7.01
CA ALA A 221 -16.26 -18.00 -7.02
C ALA A 221 -16.14 -17.40 -5.61
N ILE A 222 -15.01 -16.75 -5.34
CA ILE A 222 -14.78 -15.98 -4.11
C ILE A 222 -14.59 -14.51 -4.48
N PRO A 223 -15.67 -13.70 -4.46
CA PRO A 223 -15.55 -12.27 -4.70
C PRO A 223 -14.84 -11.56 -3.53
N PRO A 224 -14.29 -10.35 -3.75
CA PRO A 224 -13.92 -9.47 -2.67
C PRO A 224 -15.11 -9.17 -1.74
N TYR A 225 -14.86 -9.06 -0.44
CA TYR A 225 -15.88 -8.67 0.51
C TYR A 225 -15.99 -7.15 0.64
N ALA A 226 -17.20 -6.63 0.86
CA ALA A 226 -17.45 -5.19 0.94
C ALA A 226 -16.65 -4.51 2.08
N ASN A 227 -16.40 -5.24 3.17
CA ASN A 227 -15.62 -4.81 4.33
C ASN A 227 -14.10 -4.85 4.11
N GLU A 228 -13.59 -5.19 2.92
CA GLU A 228 -12.15 -5.10 2.62
C GLU A 228 -11.68 -3.64 2.41
N ARG A 229 -12.57 -2.72 2.00
CA ARG A 229 -12.38 -1.29 2.37
C ARG A 229 -12.34 -1.29 3.91
N TYR A 230 -11.51 -0.62 4.68
CA TYR A 230 -11.34 -0.89 6.15
C TYR A 230 -10.31 -1.98 6.49
N LEU A 231 -9.86 -2.80 5.54
CA LEU A 231 -8.74 -3.70 5.75
C LEU A 231 -7.47 -3.12 5.12
N ALA A 232 -6.31 -3.57 5.61
CA ALA A 232 -5.00 -3.19 5.09
C ALA A 232 -4.83 -3.45 3.59
N LEU A 233 -5.49 -4.49 3.04
CA LEU A 233 -5.57 -4.73 1.60
C LEU A 233 -7.04 -4.78 1.15
N ASN A 234 -7.38 -3.98 0.14
CA ASN A 234 -8.71 -3.95 -0.46
C ASN A 234 -8.67 -4.50 -1.89
N ARG A 235 -9.42 -5.58 -2.16
CA ARG A 235 -9.53 -6.21 -3.48
C ARG A 235 -10.77 -5.78 -4.27
N ASN A 236 -11.63 -4.90 -3.73
CA ASN A 236 -12.87 -4.49 -4.43
C ASN A 236 -12.59 -3.70 -5.72
N ASN A 237 -11.42 -3.08 -5.84
CA ASN A 237 -11.04 -2.35 -7.04
C ASN A 237 -10.77 -3.30 -8.22
N ARG A 238 -11.52 -3.15 -9.32
CA ARG A 238 -11.44 -4.03 -10.50
C ARG A 238 -10.02 -4.15 -11.05
N HIS A 239 -9.32 -3.03 -11.22
CA HIS A 239 -8.01 -2.98 -11.88
C HIS A 239 -6.82 -2.94 -10.92
N THR A 240 -7.05 -2.70 -9.64
CA THR A 240 -5.97 -2.48 -8.66
C THR A 240 -6.19 -3.26 -7.37
N LEU A 241 -5.10 -3.50 -6.64
CA LEU A 241 -5.13 -3.80 -5.21
C LEU A 241 -4.80 -2.52 -4.45
N GLU A 242 -5.56 -2.18 -3.42
CA GLU A 242 -5.33 -0.97 -2.63
C GLU A 242 -4.77 -1.34 -1.26
N LEU A 243 -3.64 -0.74 -0.89
CA LEU A 243 -3.00 -0.88 0.41
C LEU A 243 -3.31 0.35 1.26
N ARG A 244 -3.91 0.17 2.46
CA ARG A 244 -4.48 1.26 3.28
C ARG A 244 -3.80 1.53 4.62
N PHE A 245 -2.74 0.81 4.93
CA PHE A 245 -2.14 0.80 6.27
C PHE A 245 -1.10 1.89 6.52
N PHE A 246 -0.90 2.79 5.56
CA PHE A 246 0.07 3.86 5.69
C PHE A 246 -0.51 5.05 6.42
N ARG A 247 0.22 5.49 7.44
CA ARG A 247 -0.05 6.75 8.10
C ARG A 247 0.29 7.86 7.10
N PRO A 248 -0.67 8.74 6.81
CA PRO A 248 -0.46 9.84 5.89
C PRO A 248 0.65 10.79 6.37
N SER A 249 1.30 11.42 5.40
CA SER A 249 2.35 12.41 5.60
C SER A 249 2.50 13.25 4.35
N LEU A 250 2.68 14.56 4.50
CA LEU A 250 3.10 15.43 3.39
C LEU A 250 4.63 15.55 3.28
N ARG A 251 5.39 14.67 3.95
CA ARG A 251 6.83 14.56 3.78
C ARG A 251 7.10 13.62 2.59
N PRO A 252 7.72 14.09 1.50
CA PRO A 252 7.97 13.26 0.32
C PRO A 252 8.66 11.94 0.66
N GLU A 253 9.64 11.96 1.56
CA GLU A 253 10.43 10.79 1.96
C GLU A 253 9.56 9.69 2.60
N THR A 254 8.48 10.08 3.30
CA THR A 254 7.54 9.12 3.89
C THR A 254 6.69 8.43 2.84
N ILE A 255 6.21 9.19 1.84
CA ILE A 255 5.39 8.64 0.75
C ILE A 255 6.27 7.79 -0.17
N GLN A 256 7.45 8.29 -0.54
CA GLN A 256 8.43 7.55 -1.33
C GLN A 256 8.80 6.22 -0.66
N ALA A 257 9.10 6.22 0.64
CA ALA A 257 9.37 4.98 1.38
C ALA A 257 8.18 4.00 1.38
N SER A 258 6.95 4.51 1.36
CA SER A 258 5.75 3.67 1.29
C SER A 258 5.59 3.05 -0.10
N VAL A 259 5.80 3.83 -1.17
CA VAL A 259 5.82 3.31 -2.55
C VAL A 259 6.95 2.30 -2.75
N GLU A 260 8.15 2.60 -2.26
CA GLU A 260 9.29 1.68 -2.32
C GLU A 260 9.04 0.40 -1.54
N PHE A 261 8.39 0.46 -0.37
CA PHE A 261 7.98 -0.75 0.35
C PHE A 261 7.05 -1.62 -0.49
N VAL A 262 6.05 -1.03 -1.16
CA VAL A 262 5.11 -1.79 -1.99
C VAL A 262 5.79 -2.38 -3.22
N GLN A 263 6.66 -1.61 -3.90
CA GLN A 263 7.47 -2.13 -5.02
C GLN A 263 8.43 -3.23 -4.56
N CYS A 264 9.10 -3.05 -3.43
CA CYS A 264 10.00 -4.03 -2.83
C CYS A 264 9.25 -5.31 -2.47
N LEU A 265 8.08 -5.20 -1.84
CA LEU A 265 7.24 -6.34 -1.51
C LEU A 265 6.78 -7.09 -2.76
N PHE A 266 6.38 -6.37 -3.82
CA PHE A 266 6.03 -6.98 -5.10
C PHE A 266 7.21 -7.76 -5.69
N ASP A 267 8.39 -7.14 -5.80
CA ASP A 267 9.58 -7.76 -6.39
C ASP A 267 10.09 -8.95 -5.53
N TYR A 268 10.09 -8.79 -4.21
CA TYR A 268 10.45 -9.84 -3.25
C TYR A 268 9.53 -11.04 -3.37
N THR A 269 8.21 -10.80 -3.32
CA THR A 269 7.23 -11.87 -3.35
C THR A 269 7.15 -12.57 -4.71
N ASP A 270 7.60 -11.96 -5.80
CA ASP A 270 7.76 -12.66 -7.07
C ASP A 270 8.93 -13.67 -6.99
N GLN A 271 10.06 -13.24 -6.44
CA GLN A 271 11.31 -14.01 -6.39
C GLN A 271 11.37 -15.09 -5.29
N VAL A 272 10.62 -14.92 -4.20
CA VAL A 272 10.64 -15.88 -3.08
C VAL A 272 10.20 -17.27 -3.54
N THR A 273 11.06 -18.25 -3.32
CA THR A 273 10.82 -19.66 -3.66
C THR A 273 10.02 -20.37 -2.56
N TYR A 274 9.33 -21.46 -2.92
CA TYR A 274 8.64 -22.32 -1.96
C TYR A 274 9.55 -22.78 -0.81
N ASN A 275 10.79 -23.16 -1.12
CA ASN A 275 11.78 -23.58 -0.12
C ASN A 275 12.06 -22.48 0.91
N GLN A 276 12.21 -21.22 0.48
CA GLN A 276 12.39 -20.08 1.38
C GLN A 276 11.15 -19.84 2.25
N VAL A 277 9.93 -19.99 1.69
CA VAL A 277 8.69 -19.88 2.47
C VAL A 277 8.65 -20.92 3.58
N VAL A 278 8.86 -22.20 3.25
CA VAL A 278 8.67 -23.31 4.20
C VAL A 278 9.80 -23.44 5.21
N ASN A 279 11.05 -23.33 4.74
CA ASN A 279 12.24 -23.64 5.54
C ASN A 279 12.91 -22.40 6.15
N LYS A 280 12.68 -21.21 5.60
CA LYS A 280 13.28 -19.96 6.09
C LYS A 280 12.26 -18.94 6.60
N ASN A 281 10.98 -19.31 6.67
CA ASN A 281 9.90 -18.43 7.12
C ASN A 281 9.87 -17.08 6.37
N ALA A 282 10.28 -17.08 5.09
CA ALA A 282 10.64 -15.88 4.34
C ALA A 282 9.49 -14.85 4.21
N LEU A 283 8.23 -15.30 4.25
CA LEU A 283 7.09 -14.39 4.17
C LEU A 283 6.60 -13.90 5.54
N ALA A 284 7.06 -14.48 6.66
CA ALA A 284 6.70 -14.10 8.04
C ALA A 284 7.89 -13.47 8.74
N SER A 285 8.66 -12.68 7.98
CA SER A 285 9.86 -12.01 8.44
C SER A 285 9.96 -10.66 7.74
N PHE A 286 9.76 -9.58 8.50
CA PHE A 286 10.02 -8.23 7.99
C PHE A 286 11.51 -8.05 7.68
N GLN A 287 12.37 -8.73 8.46
CA GLN A 287 13.81 -8.77 8.26
C GLN A 287 14.18 -9.30 6.86
N SER A 288 13.52 -10.36 6.39
CA SER A 288 13.82 -10.94 5.07
C SER A 288 13.46 -10.00 3.92
N LEU A 289 12.40 -9.19 4.05
CA LEU A 289 12.10 -8.12 3.09
C LEU A 289 13.16 -7.01 3.14
N GLY A 290 13.60 -6.63 4.33
CA GLY A 290 14.66 -5.62 4.49
C GLY A 290 16.01 -6.08 3.92
N GLU A 291 16.41 -7.34 4.13
CA GLU A 291 17.62 -7.93 3.53
C GLU A 291 17.56 -7.95 1.99
N PHE A 292 16.39 -8.30 1.44
CA PHE A 292 16.16 -8.18 0.00
C PHE A 292 16.30 -6.73 -0.47
N ALA A 293 15.77 -5.77 0.29
CA ALA A 293 15.89 -4.36 -0.03
C ALA A 293 17.35 -3.89 -0.01
N ILE A 294 18.15 -4.32 0.97
CA ILE A 294 19.58 -4.00 1.10
C ILE A 294 20.38 -4.52 -0.11
N THR A 295 20.06 -5.73 -0.58
CA THR A 295 20.69 -6.30 -1.79
C THR A 295 20.36 -5.47 -3.05
N ASN A 296 19.28 -4.69 -3.00
CA ASN A 296 18.79 -3.83 -4.07
C ASN A 296 18.75 -2.35 -3.62
N ARG A 297 19.73 -1.91 -2.80
CA ARG A 297 19.69 -0.61 -2.09
C ARG A 297 19.45 0.59 -2.99
N ASP A 298 19.98 0.57 -4.21
CA ASP A 298 19.79 1.64 -5.20
C ASP A 298 18.31 1.85 -5.57
N LYS A 299 17.47 0.82 -5.39
CA LYS A 299 16.03 0.84 -5.71
C LYS A 299 15.15 1.09 -4.48
N TYR A 300 15.64 0.93 -3.25
CA TYR A 300 14.78 0.96 -2.06
C TYR A 300 15.37 1.76 -0.88
N SER A 301 16.14 2.80 -1.18
CA SER A 301 16.86 3.57 -0.16
C SER A 301 15.94 4.27 0.84
N GLN A 302 14.80 4.82 0.41
CA GLN A 302 13.83 5.46 1.29
C GLN A 302 13.09 4.43 2.15
N PHE A 303 12.74 3.28 1.58
CA PHE A 303 12.18 2.16 2.34
C PHE A 303 13.15 1.70 3.44
N ILE A 304 14.41 1.46 3.10
CA ILE A 304 15.44 1.02 4.05
C ILE A 304 15.60 2.05 5.17
N ALA A 305 15.81 3.33 4.83
CA ALA A 305 15.99 4.40 5.81
C ALA A 305 14.78 4.52 6.75
N ARG A 306 13.57 4.42 6.21
CA ARG A 306 12.34 4.44 7.01
C ARG A 306 12.21 3.19 7.89
N ALA A 307 12.55 2.01 7.39
CA ALA A 307 12.49 0.77 8.16
C ALA A 307 13.43 0.80 9.37
N ILE A 308 14.67 1.28 9.17
CA ILE A 308 15.66 1.45 10.25
C ILE A 308 15.19 2.50 11.25
N SER A 309 14.78 3.70 10.80
CA SER A 309 14.33 4.78 11.70
C SER A 309 13.06 4.43 12.48
N ARG A 310 12.24 3.50 11.98
CA ARG A 310 11.07 2.97 12.68
C ARG A 310 11.42 1.78 13.59
N GLY A 311 12.65 1.29 13.59
CA GLY A 311 13.10 0.18 14.44
C GLY A 311 12.52 -1.18 14.05
N VAL A 312 12.07 -1.34 12.80
CA VAL A 312 11.43 -2.58 12.30
C VAL A 312 12.37 -3.47 11.49
N PHE A 313 13.56 -2.95 11.20
CA PHE A 313 14.61 -3.61 10.43
C PHE A 313 15.97 -3.19 11.00
N VAL A 314 16.87 -4.17 11.11
CA VAL A 314 18.27 -3.94 11.46
C VAL A 314 19.11 -4.33 10.26
N ASP A 315 19.89 -3.38 9.73
CA ASP A 315 20.84 -3.66 8.65
C ASP A 315 21.99 -4.51 9.22
N PRO A 316 22.15 -5.77 8.78
CA PRO A 316 23.17 -6.68 9.32
C PRO A 316 24.60 -6.22 9.02
N HIS A 317 24.79 -5.23 8.15
CA HIS A 317 26.08 -4.66 7.78
C HIS A 317 26.41 -3.35 8.48
N THR A 318 25.52 -2.83 9.34
CA THR A 318 25.84 -1.66 10.17
C THR A 318 26.68 -2.11 11.36
N PRO A 319 27.90 -1.59 11.56
CA PRO A 319 28.69 -1.90 12.76
C PRO A 319 27.87 -1.53 14.00
N THR A 320 27.64 -2.48 14.90
CA THR A 320 27.14 -2.17 16.23
C THR A 320 28.24 -1.43 16.96
N ASP A 321 28.08 -0.13 17.16
CA ASP A 321 29.00 0.66 17.97
C ASP A 321 28.84 0.23 19.44
N THR A 322 29.54 -0.85 19.79
CA THR A 322 29.71 -1.33 21.16
C THR A 322 31.17 -1.11 21.56
N SER A 323 31.60 0.14 21.56
CA SER A 323 32.72 0.60 22.38
C SER A 323 32.29 1.87 23.12
N VAL A 324 31.44 1.69 24.12
CA VAL A 324 31.54 2.53 25.32
C VAL A 324 32.55 1.82 26.20
N ASP A 325 33.83 2.02 25.88
CA ASP A 325 34.90 1.76 26.83
C ASP A 325 34.66 2.69 28.02
N GLY A 326 34.49 2.09 29.18
CA GLY A 326 34.54 2.81 30.43
C GLY A 326 35.95 3.39 30.60
N GLU A 327 36.01 4.70 30.76
CA GLU A 327 37.09 5.35 31.50
C GLU A 327 36.45 6.24 32.56
N GLU A 328 37.14 6.24 33.71
CA GLU A 328 36.72 6.56 35.09
C GLU A 328 36.10 7.94 35.34
#